data_AF-A0A7V0ZND8-F1
#
_entry.id   AF-A0A7V0ZND8-F1
#
_cell.length_a   1.000
_cell.length_b   1.000
_cell.length_c   1.000
_cell.angle_alpha   90.00
_cell.angle_beta   90.00
_cell.angle_gamma   90.00
#
_symmetry.space_group_name_H-M   'P 1'
#
loop_
_entity.id
_entity.type
_entity.pdbx_description
1 polymer ?
#
loop_
_entity_poly.entity_id
_entity_poly.type
_entity_poly.pdbx_seq_one_letter_code
_entity_poly.pdbx_strand_id
1 'polypeptide(L)'
;MREAVIVSTARTGLAKSFRGGFNNTNGASMGAPTLKAAMERAGVDPAEVDDVIYGCANPEGATGMNVARQIALKAGCPASTSATTMNRFCSSGLQAIATAAGRIIVDGVDVMGAGGVESISMVQPTANHNHMVDSQLMSDWPGLYIPMIETADIVAQRYNVAREYQDEYSLESQKRTASAQESGKFDDEIIPITTIMTVTNKETGETSEQETTVTRDDCNRPGTTLEGLAGLLERAYQGSGNWQKYIDILESQVRQSRVMARRLELLKKIAEIQEHQLGLKTLAFNTTVRMFHEDLANSEIRAELERLAVEDENLEALAAVYEEEL
;
A
#
# COMPACT_ATOMS: atom_id res chain seq x y z
N MET A 1 -43.37 -0.18 -5.20
CA MET A 1 -42.04 0.34 -5.57
C MET A 1 -41.14 -0.87 -5.73
N ARG A 2 -40.38 -0.99 -6.82
CA ARG A 2 -39.45 -2.10 -7.00
C ARG A 2 -38.21 -1.83 -6.17
N GLU A 3 -37.75 -2.83 -5.40
CA GLU A 3 -36.59 -2.72 -4.53
C GLU A 3 -35.50 -3.69 -5.02
N ALA A 4 -34.24 -3.27 -4.94
CA ALA A 4 -33.10 -4.14 -5.17
C ALA A 4 -32.66 -4.77 -3.84
N VAL A 5 -32.44 -6.08 -3.85
CA VAL A 5 -31.93 -6.84 -2.70
C VAL A 5 -30.65 -7.57 -3.10
N ILE A 6 -29.74 -7.74 -2.14
CA ILE A 6 -28.54 -8.57 -2.32
C ILE A 6 -28.89 -9.98 -1.85
N VAL A 7 -29.01 -10.92 -2.79
CA VAL A 7 -29.42 -12.30 -2.50
C VAL A 7 -28.25 -13.22 -2.14
N SER A 8 -27.03 -12.88 -2.54
CA SER A 8 -25.82 -13.66 -2.27
C SER A 8 -24.56 -12.84 -2.55
N THR A 9 -23.46 -13.22 -1.90
CA THR A 9 -22.12 -12.64 -2.08
C THR A 9 -21.05 -13.73 -2.05
N ALA A 10 -19.95 -13.49 -2.75
CA ALA A 10 -18.73 -14.28 -2.64
C ALA A 10 -17.53 -13.40 -3.01
N ARG A 11 -16.37 -13.66 -2.39
CA ARG A 11 -15.10 -13.01 -2.72
C ARG A 11 -13.95 -14.01 -2.68
N THR A 12 -12.85 -13.66 -3.32
CA THR A 12 -11.58 -14.38 -3.14
C THR A 12 -11.00 -14.05 -1.77
N GLY A 13 -10.03 -14.85 -1.31
CA GLY A 13 -9.05 -14.32 -0.36
C GLY A 13 -8.28 -13.16 -0.99
N LEU A 14 -7.82 -12.22 -0.17
CA LEU A 14 -6.93 -11.14 -0.59
C LEU A 14 -5.49 -11.61 -0.45
N ALA A 15 -4.86 -11.89 -1.59
CA ALA A 15 -3.46 -12.28 -1.66
C ALA A 15 -2.54 -11.08 -1.89
N LYS A 16 -1.36 -11.10 -1.28
CA LYS A 16 -0.35 -10.05 -1.40
C LYS A 16 0.10 -9.91 -2.85
N SER A 17 0.06 -8.69 -3.38
CA SER A 17 0.55 -8.43 -4.74
C SER A 17 2.01 -8.85 -4.91
N PHE A 18 2.35 -9.34 -6.09
CA PHE A 18 3.67 -9.84 -6.52
C PHE A 18 4.16 -11.13 -5.83
N ARG A 19 3.73 -11.42 -4.60
CA ARG A 19 4.31 -12.51 -3.78
C ARG A 19 3.30 -13.50 -3.20
N GLY A 20 2.01 -13.18 -3.25
CA GLY A 20 0.92 -14.01 -2.76
C GLY A 20 0.34 -14.90 -3.84
N GLY A 21 -0.64 -15.72 -3.46
CA GLY A 21 -1.16 -16.80 -4.30
C GLY A 21 -1.74 -16.39 -5.66
N PHE A 22 -2.16 -15.13 -5.83
CA PHE A 22 -2.70 -14.61 -7.10
C PHE A 22 -1.68 -13.83 -7.94
N ASN A 23 -0.37 -13.96 -7.67
CA ASN A 23 0.63 -13.15 -8.36
C ASN A 23 0.77 -13.45 -9.87
N ASN A 24 0.29 -14.60 -10.31
CA ASN A 24 0.27 -15.04 -11.70
C ASN A 24 -1.15 -15.51 -12.12
N THR A 25 -2.17 -14.78 -11.67
CA THR A 25 -3.58 -15.11 -11.96
C THR A 25 -4.27 -13.99 -12.73
N ASN A 26 -4.78 -14.32 -13.91
CA ASN A 26 -5.54 -13.39 -14.74
C ASN A 26 -6.82 -12.91 -14.02
N GLY A 27 -7.20 -11.65 -14.22
CA GLY A 27 -8.34 -11.03 -13.55
C GLY A 27 -9.66 -11.78 -13.80
N ALA A 28 -9.91 -12.23 -15.02
CA ALA A 28 -11.12 -13.01 -15.30
C ALA A 28 -11.14 -14.35 -14.56
N SER A 29 -9.99 -15.00 -14.40
CA SER A 29 -9.84 -16.23 -13.62
C SER A 29 -9.98 -16.00 -12.10
N MET A 30 -9.71 -14.79 -11.61
CA MET A 30 -9.99 -14.42 -10.22
C MET A 30 -11.47 -14.09 -9.99
N GLY A 31 -12.09 -13.33 -10.91
CA GLY A 31 -13.46 -12.83 -10.74
C GLY A 31 -14.57 -13.82 -11.12
N ALA A 32 -14.35 -14.69 -12.11
CA ALA A 32 -15.39 -15.63 -12.56
C ALA A 32 -15.85 -16.62 -11.46
N PRO A 33 -14.94 -17.20 -10.65
CA PRO A 33 -15.35 -18.07 -9.55
C PRO A 33 -16.22 -17.35 -8.52
N THR A 34 -16.01 -16.05 -8.27
CA THR A 34 -16.81 -15.30 -7.29
C THR A 34 -18.23 -15.07 -7.79
N LEU A 35 -18.40 -14.67 -9.05
CA LEU A 35 -19.72 -14.54 -9.67
C LEU A 35 -20.46 -15.88 -9.69
N LYS A 36 -19.78 -16.94 -10.13
CA LYS A 36 -20.33 -18.28 -10.18
C LYS A 36 -20.81 -18.76 -8.81
N ALA A 37 -19.97 -18.65 -7.78
CA ALA A 37 -20.32 -19.06 -6.43
C ALA A 37 -21.48 -18.23 -5.86
N ALA A 38 -21.53 -16.92 -6.15
CA ALA A 38 -22.65 -16.08 -5.73
C ALA A 38 -23.98 -16.53 -6.36
N MET A 39 -23.99 -16.81 -7.67
CA MET A 39 -25.16 -17.36 -8.38
C MET A 39 -25.59 -18.72 -7.85
N GLU A 40 -24.64 -19.65 -7.67
CA GLU A 40 -24.91 -21.01 -7.15
C GLU A 40 -25.51 -20.97 -5.73
N ARG A 41 -24.96 -20.13 -4.84
CA ARG A 41 -25.50 -19.93 -3.48
C ARG A 41 -26.90 -19.32 -3.49
N ALA A 42 -27.20 -18.46 -4.46
CA ALA A 42 -28.52 -17.85 -4.62
C ALA A 42 -29.53 -18.76 -5.34
N GLY A 43 -29.09 -19.86 -5.96
CA GLY A 43 -29.93 -20.68 -6.82
C GLY A 43 -30.37 -19.99 -8.12
N VAL A 44 -29.56 -19.03 -8.60
CA VAL A 44 -29.82 -18.27 -9.84
C VAL A 44 -29.23 -19.03 -11.02
N ASP A 45 -30.03 -19.33 -12.04
CA ASP A 45 -29.51 -19.84 -13.32
C ASP A 45 -28.68 -18.71 -14.00
N PRO A 46 -27.45 -18.99 -14.46
CA PRO A 46 -26.67 -18.00 -15.20
C PRO A 46 -27.40 -17.38 -16.41
N ALA A 47 -28.38 -18.07 -16.99
CA ALA A 47 -29.22 -17.56 -18.08
C ALA A 47 -30.26 -16.52 -17.65
N GLU A 48 -30.58 -16.41 -16.37
CA GLU A 48 -31.44 -15.36 -15.82
C GLU A 48 -30.71 -14.03 -15.63
N VAL A 49 -29.36 -14.03 -15.65
CA VAL A 49 -28.57 -12.82 -15.50
C VAL A 49 -28.59 -12.01 -16.80
N ASP A 50 -29.27 -10.86 -16.77
CA ASP A 50 -29.37 -9.95 -17.92
C ASP A 50 -28.06 -9.21 -18.19
N ASP A 51 -27.41 -8.69 -17.14
CA ASP A 51 -26.21 -7.87 -17.25
C ASP A 51 -25.28 -8.02 -16.02
N VAL A 52 -23.98 -7.91 -16.28
CA VAL A 52 -22.91 -8.07 -15.29
C VAL A 52 -22.03 -6.83 -15.26
N ILE A 53 -21.96 -6.15 -14.12
CA ILE A 53 -21.12 -4.96 -13.95
C ILE A 53 -19.98 -5.26 -12.98
N TYR A 54 -18.73 -5.15 -13.44
CA TYR A 54 -17.57 -5.31 -12.58
C TYR A 54 -16.72 -4.04 -12.56
N GLY A 55 -16.38 -3.60 -11.35
CA GLY A 55 -15.45 -2.50 -11.13
C GLY A 55 -13.99 -2.94 -11.29
N CYS A 56 -13.18 -2.15 -12.00
CA CYS A 56 -11.73 -2.33 -12.11
C CYS A 56 -11.04 -0.96 -12.19
N ALA A 57 -10.07 -0.69 -11.31
CA ALA A 57 -9.42 0.62 -11.25
C ALA A 57 -8.35 0.77 -12.35
N ASN A 58 -7.67 -0.32 -12.70
CA ASN A 58 -6.69 -0.34 -13.79
C ASN A 58 -7.11 -1.39 -14.84
N PRO A 59 -8.09 -1.09 -15.72
CA PRO A 59 -8.54 -2.02 -16.75
C PRO A 59 -7.54 -2.10 -17.91
N GLU A 60 -6.37 -2.67 -17.64
CA GLU A 60 -5.27 -2.89 -18.59
C GLU A 60 -4.75 -4.33 -18.49
N GLY A 61 -4.16 -4.86 -19.57
CA GLY A 61 -3.49 -6.16 -19.55
C GLY A 61 -4.38 -7.29 -19.02
N ALA A 62 -3.97 -7.90 -17.90
CA ALA A 62 -4.68 -9.03 -17.27
C ALA A 62 -6.11 -8.70 -16.77
N THR A 63 -6.43 -7.42 -16.58
CA THR A 63 -7.79 -6.91 -16.27
C THR A 63 -8.31 -5.96 -17.36
N GLY A 64 -7.68 -5.97 -18.54
CA GLY A 64 -7.98 -5.07 -19.64
C GLY A 64 -9.23 -5.40 -20.44
N MET A 65 -9.49 -4.56 -21.45
CA MET A 65 -10.68 -4.63 -22.30
C MET A 65 -11.94 -4.57 -21.44
N ASN A 66 -12.93 -5.41 -21.73
CA ASN A 66 -14.10 -5.60 -20.89
C ASN A 66 -13.92 -6.87 -20.03
N VAL A 67 -13.17 -6.76 -18.92
CA VAL A 67 -12.95 -7.90 -18.01
C VAL A 67 -14.25 -8.42 -17.40
N ALA A 68 -15.25 -7.57 -17.17
CA ALA A 68 -16.59 -7.98 -16.73
C ALA A 68 -17.22 -8.99 -17.70
N ARG A 69 -17.04 -8.79 -19.02
CA ARG A 69 -17.54 -9.71 -20.04
C ARG A 69 -16.83 -11.06 -20.01
N GLN A 70 -15.52 -11.04 -19.80
CA GLN A 70 -14.73 -12.28 -19.64
C GLN A 70 -15.17 -13.04 -18.38
N ILE A 71 -15.41 -12.32 -17.28
CA ILE A 71 -15.91 -12.86 -16.01
C ILE A 71 -17.29 -13.50 -16.19
N ALA A 72 -18.25 -12.80 -16.80
CA ALA A 72 -19.61 -13.32 -17.02
C ALA A 72 -19.59 -14.63 -17.81
N LEU A 73 -18.90 -14.66 -18.95
CA LEU A 73 -18.80 -15.87 -19.79
C LEU A 73 -18.09 -17.02 -19.05
N LYS A 74 -16.99 -16.73 -18.36
CA LYS A 74 -16.23 -17.74 -17.62
C LYS A 74 -16.96 -18.24 -16.37
N ALA A 75 -17.86 -17.43 -15.80
CA ALA A 75 -18.75 -17.82 -14.70
C ALA A 75 -19.93 -18.71 -15.15
N GLY A 76 -20.16 -18.83 -16.46
CA GLY A 76 -21.19 -19.68 -17.05
C GLY A 76 -22.39 -18.94 -17.61
N CYS A 77 -22.41 -17.59 -17.57
CA CYS A 77 -23.48 -16.81 -18.20
C CYS A 77 -23.46 -17.02 -19.73
N PRO A 78 -24.63 -17.07 -20.39
CA PRO A 78 -24.71 -17.25 -21.83
C PRO A 78 -24.19 -16.04 -22.61
N ALA A 79 -24.00 -16.23 -23.91
CA ALA A 79 -23.59 -15.16 -24.81
C ALA A 79 -24.61 -14.00 -24.86
N SER A 80 -25.87 -14.22 -24.49
CA SER A 80 -26.92 -13.19 -24.40
C SER A 80 -26.78 -12.26 -23.19
N THR A 81 -26.13 -12.68 -22.11
CA THR A 81 -25.88 -11.83 -20.94
C THR A 81 -24.92 -10.69 -21.32
N SER A 82 -25.32 -9.45 -21.07
CA SER A 82 -24.44 -8.30 -21.28
C SER A 82 -23.42 -8.19 -20.14
N ALA A 83 -22.37 -7.40 -20.35
CA ALA A 83 -21.47 -7.05 -19.25
C ALA A 83 -20.71 -5.76 -19.53
N THR A 84 -20.39 -5.02 -18.47
CA THR A 84 -19.63 -3.76 -18.56
C THR A 84 -18.58 -3.65 -17.45
N THR A 85 -17.36 -3.28 -17.85
CA THR A 85 -16.30 -2.92 -16.89
C THR A 85 -16.40 -1.45 -16.57
N MET A 86 -16.35 -1.11 -15.29
CA MET A 86 -16.48 0.28 -14.82
C MET A 86 -15.25 0.72 -14.04
N ASN A 87 -14.80 1.95 -14.28
CA ASN A 87 -13.73 2.57 -13.54
C ASN A 87 -14.21 3.84 -12.82
N ARG A 88 -14.12 3.80 -11.49
CA ARG A 88 -14.18 4.94 -10.58
C ARG A 88 -13.12 4.77 -9.48
N PHE A 89 -11.92 4.37 -9.90
CA PHE A 89 -10.77 4.05 -9.05
C PHE A 89 -11.16 3.14 -7.87
N CYS A 90 -10.76 3.48 -6.64
CA CYS A 90 -10.99 2.68 -5.44
C CYS A 90 -12.47 2.36 -5.17
N SER A 91 -13.40 3.15 -5.73
CA SER A 91 -14.84 2.95 -5.54
C SER A 91 -15.50 2.08 -6.62
N SER A 92 -14.75 1.60 -7.62
CA SER A 92 -15.31 0.91 -8.80
C SER A 92 -16.22 -0.26 -8.46
N GLY A 93 -15.84 -1.10 -7.48
CA GLY A 93 -16.65 -2.26 -7.08
C GLY A 93 -17.98 -1.84 -6.43
N LEU A 94 -17.96 -0.83 -5.56
CA LEU A 94 -19.18 -0.31 -4.94
C LEU A 94 -20.05 0.43 -5.98
N GLN A 95 -19.43 1.16 -6.90
CA GLN A 95 -20.14 1.82 -7.98
C GLN A 95 -20.84 0.82 -8.90
N ALA A 96 -20.23 -0.33 -9.18
CA ALA A 96 -20.85 -1.41 -9.93
C ALA A 96 -22.13 -1.94 -9.25
N ILE A 97 -22.07 -2.17 -7.93
CA ILE A 97 -23.23 -2.59 -7.12
C ILE A 97 -24.33 -1.51 -7.16
N ALA A 98 -23.96 -0.23 -6.96
CA ALA A 98 -24.92 0.88 -6.98
C ALA A 98 -25.61 1.02 -8.36
N THR A 99 -24.85 0.88 -9.45
CA THR A 99 -25.42 0.92 -10.81
C THR A 99 -26.33 -0.28 -11.07
N ALA A 100 -25.95 -1.49 -10.62
CA ALA A 100 -26.80 -2.68 -10.75
C ALA A 100 -28.11 -2.55 -9.95
N ALA A 101 -28.06 -2.01 -8.73
CA ALA A 101 -29.26 -1.72 -7.95
C ALA A 101 -30.17 -0.70 -8.68
N GLY A 102 -29.59 0.34 -9.29
CA GLY A 102 -30.32 1.29 -10.12
C GLY A 102 -31.02 0.64 -11.32
N ARG A 103 -30.33 -0.27 -12.03
CA ARG A 103 -30.90 -1.07 -13.14
C ARG A 103 -32.11 -1.90 -12.69
N ILE A 104 -32.03 -2.53 -11.52
CA ILE A 104 -33.14 -3.31 -10.96
C ILE A 104 -34.33 -2.40 -10.62
N ILE A 105 -34.09 -1.30 -9.90
CA ILE A 105 -35.15 -0.43 -9.38
C ILE A 105 -35.85 0.35 -10.50
N VAL A 106 -35.07 0.92 -11.41
CA VAL A 106 -35.55 1.90 -12.41
C VAL A 106 -35.87 1.22 -13.73
N ASP A 107 -34.96 0.41 -14.25
CA ASP A 107 -35.10 -0.19 -15.58
C ASP A 107 -35.84 -1.53 -15.55
N GLY A 108 -36.14 -2.05 -14.35
CA GLY A 108 -36.93 -3.26 -14.16
C GLY A 108 -36.19 -4.57 -14.44
N VAL A 109 -34.84 -4.55 -14.48
CA VAL A 109 -34.04 -5.77 -14.66
C VAL A 109 -34.25 -6.72 -13.48
N ASP A 110 -34.42 -8.01 -13.75
CA ASP A 110 -34.71 -9.02 -12.73
C ASP A 110 -33.48 -9.50 -11.98
N VAL A 111 -32.41 -9.84 -12.69
CA VAL A 111 -31.19 -10.33 -12.08
C VAL A 111 -29.96 -9.64 -12.68
N MET A 112 -29.11 -9.10 -11.80
CA MET A 112 -27.85 -8.46 -12.16
C MET A 112 -26.69 -9.14 -11.44
N GLY A 113 -25.58 -9.34 -12.14
CA GLY A 113 -24.29 -9.65 -11.50
C GLY A 113 -23.54 -8.35 -11.21
N ALA A 114 -22.99 -8.19 -10.00
CA ALA A 114 -22.16 -7.03 -9.68
C ALA A 114 -20.98 -7.39 -8.80
N GLY A 115 -19.83 -6.75 -9.03
CA GLY A 115 -18.63 -7.02 -8.24
C GLY A 115 -17.46 -6.10 -8.57
N GLY A 116 -16.27 -6.50 -8.12
CA GLY A 116 -15.01 -5.82 -8.42
C GLY A 116 -13.89 -6.83 -8.64
N VAL A 117 -12.91 -6.45 -9.46
CA VAL A 117 -11.73 -7.25 -9.73
C VAL A 117 -10.52 -6.35 -9.92
N GLU A 118 -9.37 -6.78 -9.40
CA GLU A 118 -8.10 -6.10 -9.60
C GLU A 118 -6.95 -7.11 -9.58
N SER A 119 -5.97 -6.98 -10.48
CA SER A 119 -4.76 -7.81 -10.48
C SER A 119 -3.52 -6.92 -10.54
N ILE A 120 -3.15 -6.38 -9.38
CA ILE A 120 -1.95 -5.52 -9.24
C ILE A 120 -0.70 -6.22 -9.78
N SER A 121 -0.55 -7.51 -9.47
CA SER A 121 0.64 -8.29 -9.82
C SER A 121 0.88 -8.43 -11.32
N MET A 122 -0.18 -8.52 -12.11
CA MET A 122 -0.07 -8.72 -13.56
C MET A 122 -0.25 -7.43 -14.36
N VAL A 123 -0.74 -6.35 -13.75
CA VAL A 123 -1.00 -5.08 -14.43
C VAL A 123 0.13 -4.08 -14.18
N GLN A 124 0.46 -3.80 -12.91
CA GLN A 124 1.39 -2.72 -12.58
C GLN A 124 2.82 -2.89 -13.13
N PRO A 125 3.43 -4.09 -13.17
CA PRO A 125 4.81 -4.24 -13.68
C PRO A 125 4.96 -3.86 -15.15
N THR A 126 3.87 -3.89 -15.92
CA THR A 126 3.85 -3.64 -17.36
C THR A 126 2.87 -2.53 -17.74
N ALA A 127 2.46 -1.70 -16.79
CA ALA A 127 1.49 -0.64 -17.04
C ALA A 127 2.04 0.36 -18.08
N ASN A 128 1.22 0.73 -19.05
CA ASN A 128 1.62 1.68 -20.07
C ASN A 128 1.59 3.11 -19.51
N HIS A 129 2.77 3.70 -19.31
CA HIS A 129 2.90 5.07 -18.81
C HIS A 129 3.05 6.12 -19.93
N ASN A 130 3.03 5.72 -21.20
CA ASN A 130 3.17 6.66 -22.31
C ASN A 130 1.95 7.60 -22.34
N HIS A 131 2.21 8.92 -22.33
CA HIS A 131 1.18 9.96 -22.33
C HIS A 131 0.17 9.86 -21.16
N MET A 132 0.55 9.24 -20.05
CA MET A 132 -0.32 9.08 -18.87
C MET A 132 -0.68 10.42 -18.20
N VAL A 133 0.15 11.45 -18.37
CA VAL A 133 -0.05 12.78 -17.80
C VAL A 133 -0.32 13.78 -18.92
N ASP A 134 -1.45 14.46 -18.84
CA ASP A 134 -1.74 15.63 -19.66
C ASP A 134 -1.09 16.87 -19.02
N SER A 135 -0.26 17.58 -19.80
CA SER A 135 0.55 18.69 -19.29
C SER A 135 -0.29 19.91 -18.89
N GLN A 136 -1.40 20.16 -19.58
CA GLN A 136 -2.29 21.26 -19.24
C GLN A 136 -3.03 20.95 -17.93
N LEU A 137 -3.58 19.75 -17.79
CA LEU A 137 -4.19 19.31 -16.54
C LEU A 137 -3.19 19.27 -15.38
N MET A 138 -1.92 18.94 -15.62
CA MET A 138 -0.90 18.97 -14.57
C MET A 138 -0.63 20.40 -14.09
N SER A 139 -0.73 21.39 -14.99
CA SER A 139 -0.63 22.81 -14.65
C SER A 139 -1.88 23.33 -13.93
N ASP A 140 -3.06 23.04 -14.46
CA ASP A 140 -4.33 23.59 -13.98
C ASP A 140 -4.83 22.88 -12.71
N TRP A 141 -4.59 21.56 -12.62
CA TRP A 141 -5.07 20.66 -11.57
C TRP A 141 -3.98 19.66 -11.14
N PRO A 142 -2.82 20.13 -10.61
CA PRO A 142 -1.70 19.25 -10.24
C PRO A 142 -2.10 18.16 -9.25
N GLY A 143 -3.09 18.43 -8.39
CA GLY A 143 -3.65 17.48 -7.43
C GLY A 143 -4.16 16.18 -8.03
N LEU A 144 -4.56 16.18 -9.31
CA LEU A 144 -5.06 14.99 -10.01
C LEU A 144 -3.98 13.90 -10.17
N TYR A 145 -2.70 14.30 -10.20
CA TYR A 145 -1.57 13.41 -10.45
C TYR A 145 -0.74 13.13 -9.19
N ILE A 146 -1.18 13.61 -8.02
CA ILE A 146 -0.47 13.35 -6.75
C ILE A 146 -0.63 11.86 -6.39
N PRO A 147 0.47 11.14 -6.12
CA PRO A 147 0.40 9.77 -5.63
C PRO A 147 -0.46 9.66 -4.39
N MET A 148 -1.29 8.61 -4.30
CA MET A 148 -2.26 8.50 -3.21
C MET A 148 -1.62 8.52 -1.82
N ILE A 149 -0.43 7.94 -1.67
CA ILE A 149 0.30 7.97 -0.39
C ILE A 149 0.68 9.40 0.04
N GLU A 150 1.06 10.25 -0.91
CA GLU A 150 1.38 11.65 -0.64
C GLU A 150 0.13 12.43 -0.25
N THR A 151 -1.02 12.15 -0.87
CA THR A 151 -2.29 12.75 -0.42
C THR A 151 -2.64 12.34 1.02
N ALA A 152 -2.31 11.12 1.44
CA ALA A 152 -2.53 10.67 2.81
C ALA A 152 -1.64 11.42 3.80
N ASP A 153 -0.37 11.66 3.46
CA ASP A 153 0.54 12.49 4.25
C ASP A 153 0.01 13.93 4.37
N ILE A 154 -0.48 14.52 3.26
CA ILE A 154 -1.08 15.87 3.25
C ILE A 154 -2.33 15.91 4.15
N VAL A 155 -3.19 14.90 4.11
CA VAL A 155 -4.38 14.79 4.97
C VAL A 155 -3.94 14.69 6.44
N ALA A 156 -2.99 13.81 6.76
CA ALA A 156 -2.49 13.64 8.12
C ALA A 156 -1.92 14.95 8.68
N GLN A 157 -1.11 15.67 7.90
CA GLN A 157 -0.56 16.97 8.29
C GLN A 157 -1.66 18.03 8.46
N ARG A 158 -2.56 18.16 7.47
CA ARG A 158 -3.62 19.18 7.47
C ARG A 158 -4.56 19.06 8.66
N TYR A 159 -4.86 17.83 9.07
CA TYR A 159 -5.77 17.55 10.17
C TYR A 159 -5.05 17.13 11.46
N ASN A 160 -3.73 17.28 11.53
CA ASN A 160 -2.90 16.93 12.69
C ASN A 160 -3.14 15.49 13.21
N VAL A 161 -3.24 14.53 12.30
CA VAL A 161 -3.38 13.11 12.65
C VAL A 161 -2.03 12.57 13.11
N ALA A 162 -1.86 12.46 14.42
CA ALA A 162 -0.62 12.01 15.05
C ALA A 162 -0.16 10.64 14.53
N ARG A 163 1.16 10.44 14.44
CA ARG A 163 1.75 9.19 13.95
C ARG A 163 1.36 8.00 14.84
N GLU A 164 1.34 8.23 16.14
CA GLU A 164 0.95 7.24 17.15
C GLU A 164 -0.48 6.75 16.90
N TYR A 165 -1.40 7.67 16.58
CA TYR A 165 -2.78 7.32 16.25
C TYR A 165 -2.88 6.50 14.95
N GLN A 166 -2.08 6.82 13.94
CA GLN A 166 -2.03 6.05 12.68
C GLN A 166 -1.53 4.62 12.93
N ASP A 167 -0.50 4.46 13.76
CA ASP A 167 0.06 3.15 14.12
C ASP A 167 -0.92 2.36 15.00
N GLU A 168 -1.58 2.99 15.98
CA GLU A 168 -2.62 2.37 16.82
C GLU A 168 -3.78 1.84 15.99
N TYR A 169 -4.29 2.63 15.04
CA TYR A 169 -5.37 2.21 14.16
C TYR A 169 -4.95 1.05 13.25
N SER A 170 -3.72 1.09 12.73
CA SER A 170 -3.15 0.02 11.91
C SER A 170 -3.00 -1.29 12.70
N LEU A 171 -2.55 -1.22 13.96
CA LEU A 171 -2.45 -2.36 14.85
C LEU A 171 -3.84 -2.96 15.13
N GLU A 172 -4.82 -2.12 15.45
CA GLU A 172 -6.18 -2.55 15.73
C GLU A 172 -6.82 -3.25 14.51
N SER A 173 -6.59 -2.73 13.30
CA SER A 173 -7.02 -3.38 12.06
C SER A 173 -6.43 -4.78 11.89
N GLN A 174 -5.14 -4.96 12.19
CA GLN A 174 -4.47 -6.26 12.13
C GLN A 174 -5.02 -7.24 13.18
N LYS A 175 -5.24 -6.78 14.42
CA LYS A 175 -5.83 -7.59 15.49
C LYS A 175 -7.25 -8.05 15.14
N ARG A 176 -8.09 -7.15 14.62
CA ARG A 176 -9.46 -7.48 14.20
C ARG A 176 -9.48 -8.50 13.08
N THR A 177 -8.62 -8.32 12.07
CA THR A 177 -8.50 -9.26 10.95
C THR A 177 -8.06 -10.64 11.42
N ALA A 178 -7.03 -10.71 12.27
CA ALA A 178 -6.56 -11.96 12.85
C ALA A 178 -7.66 -12.67 13.67
N SER A 179 -8.32 -11.95 14.57
CA SER A 179 -9.43 -12.50 15.36
C SER A 179 -10.60 -12.98 14.49
N ALA A 180 -10.95 -12.24 13.43
CA ALA A 180 -12.00 -12.63 12.49
C ALA A 180 -11.65 -13.91 11.73
N GLN A 181 -10.40 -14.06 11.26
CA GLN A 181 -9.94 -15.28 10.62
C GLN A 181 -9.87 -16.47 11.59
N GLU A 182 -9.37 -16.28 12.81
CA GLU A 182 -9.28 -17.33 13.83
C GLU A 182 -10.67 -17.83 14.26
N SER A 183 -11.68 -16.95 14.24
CA SER A 183 -13.06 -17.28 14.58
C SER A 183 -13.93 -17.69 13.38
N GLY A 184 -13.35 -17.84 12.19
CA GLY A 184 -14.07 -18.29 10.99
C GLY A 184 -15.08 -17.29 10.42
N LYS A 185 -14.99 -16.00 10.77
CA LYS A 185 -15.96 -14.98 10.33
C LYS A 185 -15.95 -14.71 8.83
N PHE A 186 -14.92 -15.16 8.11
CA PHE A 186 -14.81 -15.00 6.66
C PHE A 186 -15.18 -16.27 5.88
N ASP A 187 -15.52 -17.36 6.56
CA ASP A 187 -15.75 -18.67 5.93
C ASP A 187 -16.98 -18.64 5.00
N ASP A 188 -17.98 -17.81 5.33
CA ASP A 188 -19.19 -17.63 4.52
C ASP A 188 -18.93 -16.81 3.24
N GLU A 189 -17.98 -15.86 3.28
CA GLU A 189 -17.74 -14.91 2.17
C GLU A 189 -16.57 -15.31 1.26
N ILE A 190 -15.54 -15.99 1.77
CA ILE A 190 -14.37 -16.39 0.98
C ILE A 190 -14.64 -17.71 0.26
N ILE A 191 -14.35 -17.75 -1.04
CA ILE A 191 -14.27 -19.00 -1.80
C ILE A 191 -12.81 -19.43 -2.02
N PRO A 192 -12.49 -20.72 -1.85
CA PRO A 192 -11.19 -21.27 -2.24
C PRO A 192 -10.97 -21.14 -3.74
N ILE A 193 -9.80 -20.65 -4.15
CA ILE A 193 -9.40 -20.63 -5.57
C ILE A 193 -8.03 -21.26 -5.72
N THR A 194 -7.97 -22.34 -6.51
CA THR A 194 -6.72 -22.97 -6.94
C THR A 194 -6.19 -22.27 -8.19
N THR A 195 -4.91 -21.91 -8.18
CA THR A 195 -4.25 -21.17 -9.25
C THR A 195 -2.75 -21.50 -9.29
N ILE A 196 -2.04 -20.91 -10.25
CA ILE A 196 -0.59 -20.99 -10.37
C ILE A 196 0.02 -19.72 -9.79
N MET A 197 0.97 -19.89 -8.87
CA MET A 197 1.75 -18.83 -8.26
C MET A 197 3.19 -18.92 -8.75
N THR A 198 3.78 -17.80 -9.16
CA THR A 198 5.21 -17.70 -9.43
C THR A 198 5.95 -17.51 -8.11
N VAL A 199 6.90 -18.38 -7.80
CA VAL A 199 7.73 -18.31 -6.58
C VAL A 199 9.15 -17.97 -6.99
N THR A 200 9.70 -16.93 -6.37
CA THR A 200 11.12 -16.57 -6.53
C THR A 200 11.88 -17.01 -5.29
N ASN A 201 12.88 -17.87 -5.45
CA ASN A 201 13.83 -18.16 -4.39
C ASN A 201 14.68 -16.92 -4.14
N LYS A 202 14.69 -16.42 -2.90
CA LYS A 202 15.41 -15.17 -2.55
C LYS A 202 16.93 -15.33 -2.55
N GLU A 203 17.44 -16.55 -2.37
CA GLU A 203 18.87 -16.83 -2.33
C GLU A 203 19.45 -17.06 -3.72
N THR A 204 18.74 -17.82 -4.56
CA THR A 204 19.21 -18.17 -5.92
C THR A 204 18.71 -17.23 -7.00
N GLY A 205 17.62 -16.49 -6.75
CA GLY A 205 16.94 -15.67 -7.74
C GLY A 205 16.10 -16.47 -8.76
N GLU A 206 16.13 -17.80 -8.68
CA GLU A 206 15.39 -18.66 -9.60
C GLU A 206 13.88 -18.55 -9.37
N THR A 207 13.13 -18.56 -10.46
CA THR A 207 11.67 -18.55 -10.46
C THR A 207 11.11 -19.90 -10.87
N SER A 208 10.07 -20.35 -10.17
CA SER A 208 9.30 -21.53 -10.52
C SER A 208 7.81 -21.24 -10.41
N GLU A 209 7.00 -22.04 -11.09
CA GLU A 209 5.55 -22.02 -10.94
C GLU A 209 5.14 -23.16 -10.02
N GLN A 210 4.21 -22.88 -9.11
CA GLN A 210 3.60 -23.90 -8.26
C GLN A 210 2.10 -23.71 -8.19
N GLU A 211 1.36 -24.82 -8.12
CA GLU A 211 -0.05 -24.77 -7.79
C GLU A 211 -0.22 -24.32 -6.33
N THR A 212 -1.18 -23.44 -6.09
CA THR A 212 -1.55 -22.97 -4.76
C THR A 212 -3.05 -22.80 -4.68
N THR A 213 -3.61 -22.95 -3.48
CA THR A 213 -5.02 -22.67 -3.23
C THR A 213 -5.13 -21.54 -2.22
N VAL A 214 -5.70 -20.42 -2.66
CA VAL A 214 -5.97 -19.26 -1.80
C VAL A 214 -7.29 -19.49 -1.09
N THR A 215 -7.24 -19.71 0.22
CA THR A 215 -8.41 -19.99 1.08
C THR A 215 -8.68 -18.89 2.09
N ARG A 216 -7.81 -17.89 2.18
CA ARG A 216 -7.88 -16.82 3.19
C ARG A 216 -7.14 -15.57 2.72
N ASP A 217 -7.37 -14.47 3.40
CA ASP A 217 -6.54 -13.27 3.26
C ASP A 217 -5.11 -13.56 3.79
N ASP A 218 -4.07 -13.22 3.03
CA ASP A 218 -2.65 -13.49 3.40
C ASP A 218 -1.83 -12.20 3.66
N CYS A 219 -2.47 -11.05 3.54
CA CYS A 219 -1.89 -9.73 3.82
C CYS A 219 -1.84 -9.40 5.32
N ASN A 220 -2.62 -10.09 6.15
CA ASN A 220 -2.66 -9.86 7.58
C ASN A 220 -1.34 -10.28 8.26
N ARG A 221 -0.98 -9.60 9.34
CA ARG A 221 0.24 -9.81 10.13
C ARG A 221 -0.17 -9.84 11.61
N PRO A 222 -0.57 -11.01 12.14
CA PRO A 222 -1.02 -11.13 13.54
C PRO A 222 0.03 -10.70 14.56
N GLY A 223 1.33 -10.80 14.21
CA GLY A 223 2.44 -10.36 15.04
C GLY A 223 2.79 -8.87 14.96
N THR A 224 1.93 -8.03 14.38
CA THR A 224 2.15 -6.58 14.36
C THR A 224 2.17 -6.02 15.79
N THR A 225 3.15 -5.16 16.10
CA THR A 225 3.29 -4.45 17.38
C THR A 225 3.47 -2.96 17.13
N LEU A 226 3.19 -2.11 18.13
CA LEU A 226 3.41 -0.66 18.01
C LEU A 226 4.89 -0.35 17.76
N GLU A 227 5.80 -1.02 18.45
CA GLU A 227 7.24 -0.86 18.27
C GLU A 227 7.65 -1.28 16.85
N GLY A 228 7.04 -2.36 16.34
CA GLY A 228 7.25 -2.83 14.99
C GLY A 228 6.80 -1.80 13.95
N LEU A 229 5.63 -1.20 14.15
CA LEU A 229 5.05 -0.16 13.30
C LEU A 229 5.89 1.12 13.34
N ALA A 230 6.26 1.58 14.52
CA ALA A 230 7.09 2.78 14.72
C ALA A 230 8.36 2.70 13.85
N GLY A 231 9.05 1.55 13.88
CA GLY A 231 10.25 1.28 13.09
C GLY A 231 10.03 0.81 11.64
N LEU A 232 8.80 0.83 11.09
CA LEU A 232 8.57 0.42 9.70
C LEU A 232 9.12 1.43 8.70
N LEU A 233 8.85 2.72 8.88
CA LEU A 233 9.29 3.75 7.94
C LEU A 233 10.82 3.86 7.91
N GLU A 234 11.46 3.76 9.07
CA GLU A 234 12.93 3.72 9.17
C GLU A 234 13.49 2.57 8.32
N ARG A 235 12.98 1.35 8.51
CA ARG A 235 13.40 0.17 7.72
C ARG A 235 13.09 0.31 6.24
N ALA A 236 11.95 0.90 5.88
CA ALA A 236 11.57 1.10 4.49
C ALA A 236 12.49 2.12 3.80
N TYR A 237 12.82 3.23 4.46
CA TYR A 237 13.72 4.24 3.91
C TYR A 237 15.17 3.77 3.85
N GLN A 238 15.64 3.05 4.87
CA GLN A 238 16.94 2.36 4.82
C GLN A 238 17.01 1.38 3.65
N GLY A 239 16.00 0.51 3.51
CA GLY A 239 15.98 -0.53 2.46
C GLY A 239 15.84 0.01 1.03
N SER A 240 15.27 1.21 0.86
CA SER A 240 15.15 1.90 -0.43
C SER A 240 16.26 2.93 -0.68
N GLY A 241 17.18 3.14 0.27
CA GLY A 241 18.20 4.16 0.19
C GLY A 241 17.67 5.60 0.26
N ASN A 242 16.44 5.81 0.75
CA ASN A 242 15.83 7.13 0.88
C ASN A 242 16.28 7.82 2.18
N TRP A 243 17.58 8.12 2.25
CA TRP A 243 18.25 8.60 3.46
C TRP A 243 17.72 9.94 3.97
N GLN A 244 17.29 10.83 3.07
CA GLN A 244 16.72 12.12 3.46
C GLN A 244 15.43 11.94 4.28
N LYS A 245 14.49 11.11 3.81
CA LYS A 245 13.25 10.85 4.56
C LYS A 245 13.52 10.11 5.87
N TYR A 246 14.58 9.31 5.94
CA TYR A 246 15.00 8.69 7.19
C TYR A 246 15.54 9.73 8.19
N ILE A 247 16.38 10.66 7.74
CA ILE A 247 16.85 11.79 8.56
C ILE A 247 15.66 12.60 9.08
N ASP A 248 14.66 12.90 8.25
CA ASP A 248 13.48 13.66 8.66
C ASP A 248 12.71 13.00 9.83
N ILE A 249 12.63 11.66 9.83
CA ILE A 249 12.07 10.88 10.94
C ILE A 249 12.94 11.04 12.19
N LEU A 250 14.25 10.84 12.08
CA LEU A 250 15.17 10.95 13.21
C LEU A 250 15.14 12.36 13.81
N GLU A 251 15.13 13.41 12.98
CA GLU A 251 14.99 14.81 13.41
C GLU A 251 13.68 15.06 14.17
N SER A 252 12.59 14.44 13.71
CA SER A 252 11.32 14.49 14.44
C SER A 252 11.43 13.83 15.82
N GLN A 253 12.09 12.67 15.91
CA GLN A 253 12.32 11.97 17.17
C GLN A 253 13.24 12.76 18.12
N VAL A 254 14.27 13.45 17.60
CA VAL A 254 15.13 14.35 18.40
C VAL A 254 14.29 15.47 19.03
N ARG A 255 13.41 16.11 18.26
CA ARG A 255 12.53 17.18 18.75
C ARG A 255 11.55 16.71 19.83
N GLN A 256 11.07 15.48 19.73
CA GLN A 256 10.11 14.92 20.67
C GLN A 256 10.75 14.36 21.95
N SER A 257 12.01 13.91 21.87
CA SER A 257 12.72 13.34 23.01
C SER A 257 13.10 14.43 24.02
N ARG A 258 12.82 14.17 25.30
CA ARG A 258 13.27 14.99 26.44
C ARG A 258 14.49 14.40 27.15
N VAL A 259 14.95 13.22 26.73
CA VAL A 259 16.08 12.50 27.33
C VAL A 259 17.33 12.78 26.52
N MET A 260 18.32 13.46 27.12
CA MET A 260 19.59 13.83 26.48
C MET A 260 20.29 12.62 25.84
N ALA A 261 20.46 11.52 26.58
CA ALA A 261 21.10 10.31 26.05
C ALA A 261 20.42 9.78 24.77
N ARG A 262 19.08 9.85 24.69
CA ARG A 262 18.34 9.46 23.49
C ARG A 262 18.52 10.46 22.35
N ARG A 263 18.54 11.76 22.64
CA ARG A 263 18.80 12.80 21.63
C ARG A 263 20.19 12.64 21.03
N LEU A 264 21.21 12.42 21.85
CA LEU A 264 22.58 12.14 21.41
C LEU A 264 22.66 10.88 20.53
N GLU A 265 21.98 9.79 20.91
CA GLU A 265 21.91 8.57 20.08
C GLU A 265 21.32 8.84 18.70
N LEU A 266 20.25 9.63 18.64
CA LEU A 266 19.55 9.97 17.39
C LEU A 266 20.36 10.94 16.52
N LEU A 267 20.94 11.98 17.12
CA LEU A 267 21.82 12.92 16.42
C LEU A 267 23.06 12.24 15.86
N LYS A 268 23.65 11.30 16.61
CA LYS A 268 24.77 10.48 16.12
C LYS A 268 24.39 9.72 14.85
N LYS A 269 23.23 9.06 14.85
CA LYS A 269 22.71 8.37 13.65
C LYS A 269 22.51 9.33 12.48
N ILE A 270 22.00 10.54 12.72
CA ILE A 270 21.83 11.54 11.66
C ILE A 270 23.18 11.93 11.06
N ALA A 271 24.19 12.23 11.91
CA ALA A 271 25.54 12.59 11.45
C ALA A 271 26.18 11.45 10.63
N GLU A 272 26.08 10.20 11.09
CA GLU A 272 26.60 9.02 10.37
C GLU A 272 25.94 8.86 8.99
N ILE A 273 24.63 9.09 8.86
CA ILE A 273 23.92 9.01 7.58
C ILE A 273 24.36 10.16 6.66
N GLN A 274 24.42 11.39 7.18
CA GLN A 274 24.85 12.58 6.44
C GLN A 274 26.26 12.38 5.88
N GLU A 275 27.19 11.89 6.69
CA GLU A 275 28.56 11.65 6.26
C GLU A 275 28.67 10.47 5.29
N HIS A 276 28.24 9.27 5.70
CA HIS A 276 28.60 8.04 4.99
C HIS A 276 27.64 7.66 3.88
N GLN A 277 26.34 7.97 4.04
CA GLN A 277 25.32 7.59 3.04
C GLN A 277 25.07 8.71 2.04
N LEU A 278 25.19 9.97 2.47
CA LEU A 278 24.94 11.14 1.62
C LEU A 278 26.21 11.89 1.19
N GLY A 279 27.36 11.68 1.85
CA GLY A 279 28.60 12.41 1.55
C GLY A 279 28.57 13.88 1.94
N LEU A 280 27.63 14.30 2.79
CA LEU A 280 27.39 15.68 3.21
C LEU A 280 28.12 15.99 4.52
N LYS A 281 29.46 16.02 4.46
CA LYS A 281 30.34 16.20 5.62
C LYS A 281 30.07 17.49 6.41
N THR A 282 29.82 18.60 5.73
CA THR A 282 29.46 19.86 6.39
C THR A 282 28.17 19.76 7.22
N LEU A 283 27.18 19.00 6.75
CA LEU A 283 25.96 18.77 7.52
C LEU A 283 26.20 17.83 8.71
N ALA A 284 27.01 16.78 8.53
CA ALA A 284 27.43 15.91 9.61
C ALA A 284 28.18 16.69 10.71
N PHE A 285 29.06 17.61 10.31
CA PHE A 285 29.73 18.55 11.22
C PHE A 285 28.72 19.37 12.01
N ASN A 286 27.77 20.04 11.33
CA ASN A 286 26.73 20.85 12.00
C ASN A 286 25.86 20.02 12.96
N THR A 287 25.56 18.77 12.62
CA THR A 287 24.84 17.85 13.51
C THR A 287 25.69 17.46 14.72
N THR A 288 26.98 17.26 14.53
CA THR A 288 27.94 16.97 15.62
C THR A 288 28.13 18.17 16.53
N VAL A 289 28.10 19.41 16.01
CA VAL A 289 28.05 20.64 16.83
C VAL A 289 26.82 20.63 17.75
N ARG A 290 25.65 20.26 17.23
CA ARG A 290 24.44 20.12 18.06
C ARG A 290 24.60 19.08 19.16
N MET A 291 25.29 17.97 18.87
CA MET A 291 25.61 16.96 19.90
C MET A 291 26.57 17.53 20.96
N PHE A 292 27.58 18.29 20.53
CA PHE A 292 28.55 18.91 21.43
C PHE A 292 27.88 19.89 22.38
N HIS A 293 26.96 20.74 21.90
CA HIS A 293 26.19 21.65 22.74
C HIS A 293 25.23 20.93 23.71
N GLU A 294 24.83 19.68 23.42
CA GLU A 294 24.05 18.89 24.37
C GLU A 294 24.90 18.26 25.48
N ASP A 295 26.17 17.94 25.22
CA ASP A 295 27.09 17.34 26.19
C ASP A 295 28.55 17.77 25.96
N LEU A 296 28.88 18.97 26.43
CA LEU A 296 30.18 19.63 26.26
C LEU A 296 31.36 18.83 26.87
N ALA A 297 31.06 17.97 27.85
CA ALA A 297 32.04 17.17 28.58
C ALA A 297 32.40 15.86 27.84
N ASN A 298 31.66 15.52 26.79
CA ASN A 298 31.85 14.27 26.07
C ASN A 298 33.08 14.34 25.13
N SER A 299 34.16 13.67 25.53
CA SER A 299 35.40 13.64 24.75
C SER A 299 35.27 12.93 23.40
N GLU A 300 34.34 11.98 23.27
CA GLU A 300 34.13 11.27 22.00
C GLU A 300 33.47 12.18 20.97
N ILE A 301 32.44 12.94 21.37
CA ILE A 301 31.78 13.92 20.50
C ILE A 301 32.77 15.00 20.05
N ARG A 302 33.63 15.45 20.98
CA ARG A 302 34.68 16.42 20.67
C ARG A 302 35.68 15.91 19.64
N ALA A 303 36.18 14.69 19.82
CA ALA A 303 37.12 14.07 18.89
C ALA A 303 36.50 13.90 17.48
N GLU A 304 35.21 13.57 17.43
CA GLU A 304 34.49 13.43 16.16
C GLU A 304 34.26 14.78 15.47
N LEU A 305 33.93 15.82 16.23
CA LEU A 305 33.78 17.18 15.73
C LEU A 305 35.09 17.68 15.11
N GLU A 306 36.22 17.45 15.79
CA GLU A 306 37.56 17.79 15.31
C GLU A 306 37.94 17.00 14.05
N ARG A 307 37.62 15.70 14.00
CA ARG A 307 37.85 14.87 12.81
C ARG A 307 37.11 15.43 11.59
N LEU A 308 35.81 15.68 11.74
CA LEU A 308 34.97 16.21 10.65
C LEU A 308 35.45 17.59 10.18
N ALA A 309 35.87 18.46 11.10
CA ALA A 309 36.42 19.78 10.75
C ALA A 309 37.73 19.67 9.95
N VAL A 310 38.63 18.76 10.33
CA VAL A 310 39.89 18.53 9.59
C VAL A 310 39.60 17.96 8.20
N GLU A 311 38.69 16.99 8.11
CA GLU A 311 38.37 16.32 6.85
C GLU A 311 37.59 17.20 5.85
N ASP A 312 36.83 18.18 6.33
CA ASP A 312 36.07 19.15 5.51
C ASP A 312 36.81 20.49 5.36
N GLU A 313 38.08 20.58 5.81
CA GLU A 313 38.91 21.79 5.84
C GLU A 313 38.24 22.99 6.54
N ASN A 314 37.37 22.73 7.52
CA ASN A 314 36.49 23.70 8.17
C ASN A 314 36.95 24.06 9.61
N LEU A 315 38.24 24.32 9.78
CA LEU A 315 38.84 24.62 11.09
C LEU A 315 38.39 25.98 11.65
N GLU A 316 38.03 26.93 10.81
CA GLU A 316 37.48 28.23 11.24
C GLU A 316 36.12 28.07 11.93
N ALA A 317 35.23 27.23 11.39
CA ALA A 317 33.95 26.96 12.04
C ALA A 317 34.13 26.22 13.36
N LEU A 318 35.09 25.28 13.45
CA LEU A 318 35.42 24.61 14.71
C LEU A 318 35.90 25.61 15.77
N ALA A 319 36.77 26.55 15.40
CA ALA A 319 37.24 27.58 16.31
C ALA A 319 36.08 28.44 16.83
N ALA A 320 35.17 28.86 15.94
CA ALA A 320 33.97 29.62 16.33
C ALA A 320 33.08 28.86 17.32
N VAL A 321 32.86 27.56 17.11
CA VAL A 321 32.07 26.71 18.04
C VAL A 321 32.70 26.67 19.43
N TYR A 322 34.03 26.58 19.54
CA TYR A 322 34.69 26.60 20.85
C TYR A 322 34.73 28.00 21.48
N GLU A 323 34.78 29.06 20.69
CA GLU A 323 34.71 30.44 21.21
C GLU A 323 33.34 30.79 21.79
N GLU A 324 32.24 30.25 21.23
CA GLU A 324 30.88 30.46 21.76
C GLU A 324 30.66 29.83 23.15
N GLU A 325 31.48 28.85 23.54
CA GLU A 325 31.35 28.07 24.78
C GLU A 325 32.39 28.45 25.87
N LEU A 326 33.24 29.46 25.62
CA LEU A 326 34.23 30.03 26.56
C LEU A 326 33.66 31.20 27.37
#